data_AF-A0AA39MQQ5-F1
#
_entry.id   AF-A0AA39MQQ5-F1
#
_cell.length_a   1.000
_cell.length_b   1.000
_cell.length_c   1.000
_cell.angle_alpha   90.00
_cell.angle_beta   90.00
_cell.angle_gamma   90.00
#
_symmetry.space_group_name_H-M   'P 1'
#
loop_
_entity.id
_entity.type
_entity.pdbx_description
1 polymer ?
#
loop_
_entity_poly.entity_id
_entity_poly.type
_entity_poly.pdbx_seq_one_letter_code
_entity_poly.pdbx_strand_id
1 'polypeptide(L)'
;MASVQIYLKPRPVSPVYGHSNYLPFKCPSDFEYGPFFADYGTIPSDATEVYTLQSSALATSLSTFYSQLIPSLDAEVPDPNKCHRSEWRGLLQLAVAKARSSFHFQLECEDHIVRLVKGDSAPAPPPTSKRSEDFSPEWYRIVYPTLLRGDVELRDAESRDTELELFVWAHMFQVAEERSRIWMSFRQEMYELTKLFFAARLPSSYAESPGLINFVSSKILSAASTMASAFAANENEPPLFSPSSSNGPTSTDSMSCSHADYSGDEANLFALNRPFRRRNLVVADSVDV
;
A
#
# COMPACT_ATOMS: atom_id res chain seq x y z
N MET A 1 2.50 -10.87 25.76
CA MET A 1 2.35 -9.98 24.58
C MET A 1 2.48 -10.86 23.35
N ALA A 2 1.80 -10.55 22.26
CA ALA A 2 1.99 -11.28 21.00
C ALA A 2 3.24 -10.77 20.27
N SER A 3 4.05 -11.68 19.76
CA SER A 3 5.20 -11.37 18.91
C SER A 3 4.77 -11.32 17.44
N VAL A 4 5.10 -10.23 16.74
CA VAL A 4 4.91 -10.09 15.30
C VAL A 4 6.26 -10.14 14.63
N GLN A 5 6.49 -11.12 13.75
CA GLN A 5 7.68 -11.17 12.90
C GLN A 5 7.42 -10.41 11.59
N ILE A 6 8.30 -9.47 11.27
CA ILE A 6 8.24 -8.63 10.07
C ILE A 6 9.45 -8.96 9.22
N TYR A 7 9.20 -9.30 7.96
CA TYR A 7 10.22 -9.55 6.95
C TYR A 7 10.25 -8.38 5.98
N LEU A 8 11.43 -7.82 5.70
CA LEU A 8 11.65 -6.72 4.77
C LEU A 8 12.70 -7.10 3.73
N LYS A 9 12.49 -6.61 2.51
CA LYS A 9 13.52 -6.63 1.46
C LYS A 9 14.62 -5.60 1.74
N PRO A 10 15.86 -5.83 1.29
CA PRO A 10 16.86 -4.78 1.10
C PRO A 10 16.24 -3.64 0.27
N ARG A 11 16.44 -2.40 0.72
CA ARG A 11 15.89 -1.22 0.07
C ARG A 11 16.87 -0.69 -0.99
N PRO A 12 16.38 0.00 -2.04
CA PRO A 12 17.26 0.71 -2.97
C PRO A 12 18.06 1.80 -2.24
N VAL A 13 19.07 2.37 -2.89
CA VAL A 13 19.85 3.47 -2.31
C VAL A 13 18.94 4.70 -2.17
N SER A 14 18.72 5.17 -0.93
CA SER A 14 17.89 6.35 -0.69
C SER A 14 18.59 7.61 -1.22
N PRO A 15 17.88 8.53 -1.91
CA PRO A 15 18.44 9.82 -2.29
C PRO A 15 18.69 10.74 -1.08
N VAL A 16 18.12 10.44 0.09
CA VAL A 16 18.28 11.21 1.34
C VAL A 16 19.29 10.55 2.28
N TYR A 17 19.23 9.21 2.41
CA TYR A 17 19.99 8.45 3.41
C TYR A 17 21.07 7.52 2.82
N GLY A 18 21.22 7.49 1.49
CA GLY A 18 22.23 6.67 0.83
C GLY A 18 22.05 5.18 1.11
N HIS A 19 23.07 4.57 1.71
CA HIS A 19 23.10 3.15 2.08
C HIS A 19 22.64 2.85 3.50
N SER A 20 22.18 3.84 4.28
CA SER A 20 21.61 3.59 5.60
C SER A 20 20.34 2.74 5.52
N ASN A 21 20.02 2.03 6.61
CA ASN A 21 18.79 1.28 6.74
C ASN A 21 17.60 2.25 6.96
N TYR A 22 16.54 2.18 6.14
CA TYR A 22 15.42 3.13 6.21
C TYR A 22 14.06 2.49 5.85
N LEU A 23 12.94 3.09 6.25
CA LEU A 23 11.58 2.64 5.91
C LEU A 23 10.92 3.59 4.90
N PRO A 24 10.42 3.10 3.75
CA PRO A 24 9.77 3.92 2.73
C PRO A 24 8.28 4.09 3.03
N PHE A 25 7.91 5.02 3.92
CA PHE A 25 6.50 5.27 4.28
C PHE A 25 5.65 5.70 3.09
N LYS A 26 6.24 6.41 2.12
CA LYS A 26 5.60 6.79 0.85
C LYS A 26 5.63 5.62 -0.14
N CYS A 27 4.80 4.61 0.10
CA CYS A 27 4.67 3.47 -0.81
C CYS A 27 3.98 3.89 -2.13
N PRO A 28 4.59 3.62 -3.30
CA PRO A 28 3.87 3.62 -4.58
C PRO A 28 2.84 2.48 -4.63
N SER A 29 1.99 2.48 -5.67
CA SER A 29 0.94 1.45 -5.89
C SER A 29 1.44 0.01 -5.90
N ASP A 30 2.73 -0.19 -6.21
CA ASP A 30 3.41 -1.48 -6.22
C ASP A 30 4.19 -1.65 -4.91
N PHE A 31 3.57 -2.31 -3.92
CA PHE A 31 4.06 -2.49 -2.54
C PHE A 31 5.31 -3.40 -2.38
N GLU A 32 6.26 -3.36 -3.32
CA GLU A 32 7.42 -4.26 -3.38
C GLU A 32 8.28 -4.25 -2.10
N TYR A 33 8.41 -3.09 -1.46
CA TYR A 33 9.20 -2.87 -0.24
C TYR A 33 8.34 -2.77 1.03
N GLY A 34 7.10 -3.27 0.98
CA GLY A 34 6.23 -3.38 2.15
C GLY A 34 6.69 -4.43 3.17
N PRO A 35 6.06 -4.47 4.36
CA PRO A 35 6.26 -5.53 5.34
C PRO A 35 5.62 -6.85 4.90
N PHE A 36 6.37 -7.94 4.98
CA PHE A 36 5.90 -9.30 4.74
C PHE A 36 5.75 -10.06 6.06
N PHE A 37 4.75 -10.95 6.13
CA PHE A 37 4.38 -11.69 7.34
C PHE A 37 4.19 -13.17 7.01
N ALA A 38 4.94 -14.05 7.70
CA ALA A 38 4.93 -15.49 7.47
C ALA A 38 3.54 -16.13 7.59
N ASP A 39 2.73 -15.63 8.53
CA ASP A 39 1.40 -16.18 8.85
C ASP A 39 0.34 -15.88 7.78
N TYR A 40 0.60 -14.93 6.88
CA TYR A 40 -0.39 -14.39 5.94
C TYR A 40 0.02 -14.49 4.46
N GLY A 41 1.24 -14.98 4.16
CA GLY A 41 1.68 -15.18 2.78
C GLY A 41 3.11 -15.69 2.64
N THR A 42 3.47 -16.06 1.41
CA THR A 42 4.84 -16.48 1.08
C THR A 42 5.81 -15.30 1.23
N ILE A 43 6.84 -15.48 2.06
CA ILE A 43 7.93 -14.52 2.20
C ILE A 43 8.78 -14.55 0.91
N PRO A 44 9.02 -13.41 0.24
CA PRO A 44 9.94 -13.35 -0.89
C PRO A 44 11.35 -13.80 -0.50
N SER A 45 12.06 -14.51 -1.40
CA SER A 45 13.41 -15.02 -1.11
C SER A 45 14.47 -13.92 -0.90
N ASP A 46 14.18 -12.70 -1.36
CA ASP A 46 14.96 -11.50 -1.15
C ASP A 46 14.56 -10.71 0.11
N ALA A 47 13.52 -11.10 0.86
CA ALA A 47 13.13 -10.47 2.12
C ALA A 47 14.00 -10.97 3.30
N THR A 48 15.28 -10.58 3.30
CA THR A 48 16.31 -11.07 4.22
C THR A 48 16.35 -10.37 5.58
N GLU A 49 15.76 -9.19 5.72
CA GLU A 49 15.79 -8.43 6.98
C GLU A 49 14.60 -8.85 7.87
N VAL A 50 14.88 -9.34 9.08
CA VAL A 50 13.86 -9.86 10.00
C VAL A 50 13.85 -9.05 11.29
N TYR A 51 12.68 -8.54 11.64
CA TYR A 51 12.42 -7.83 12.89
C TYR A 51 11.33 -8.55 13.69
N THR A 52 11.35 -8.41 15.02
CA THR A 52 10.31 -8.97 15.89
C THR A 52 9.81 -7.89 16.84
N LEU A 53 8.55 -7.51 16.69
CA LEU A 53 7.87 -6.54 17.56
C LEU A 53 7.00 -7.25 18.59
N GLN A 54 6.78 -6.59 19.73
CA GLN A 54 5.89 -7.07 20.80
C GLN A 54 4.65 -6.17 20.88
N SER A 55 3.72 -6.31 19.93
CA SER A 55 2.48 -5.54 19.91
C SER A 55 1.27 -6.45 19.72
N SER A 56 0.51 -6.63 20.81
CA SER A 56 -0.69 -7.47 20.81
C SER A 56 -1.85 -6.84 20.04
N ALA A 57 -1.88 -5.50 19.96
CA ALA A 57 -2.81 -4.79 19.11
C ALA A 57 -2.47 -5.05 17.64
N LEU A 58 -1.22 -4.79 17.24
CA LEU A 58 -0.75 -5.03 15.87
C LEU A 58 -1.03 -6.47 15.40
N ALA A 59 -0.74 -7.47 16.23
CA ALA A 59 -1.03 -8.88 15.90
C ALA A 59 -2.52 -9.14 15.64
N THR A 60 -3.42 -8.54 16.44
CA THR A 60 -4.87 -8.68 16.30
C THR A 60 -5.38 -8.00 15.02
N SER A 61 -4.87 -6.80 14.74
CA SER A 61 -5.26 -5.99 13.59
C SER A 61 -4.71 -6.56 12.29
N LEU A 62 -3.48 -7.08 12.27
CA LEU A 62 -2.92 -7.87 11.15
C LEU A 62 -3.77 -9.10 10.85
N SER A 63 -4.20 -9.84 11.87
CA SER A 63 -5.07 -11.01 11.69
C SER A 63 -6.40 -10.62 11.06
N THR A 64 -7.03 -9.55 11.56
CA THR A 64 -8.28 -9.00 11.00
C THR A 64 -8.09 -8.49 9.56
N PHE A 65 -6.98 -7.80 9.31
CA PHE A 65 -6.61 -7.24 8.03
C PHE A 65 -6.46 -8.33 6.95
N TYR A 66 -5.55 -9.28 7.14
CA TYR A 66 -5.27 -10.31 6.14
C TYR A 66 -6.35 -11.40 6.07
N SER A 67 -7.02 -11.73 7.17
CA SER A 67 -8.00 -12.84 7.19
C SER A 67 -9.42 -12.41 6.84
N GLN A 68 -9.78 -11.13 7.02
CA GLN A 68 -11.15 -10.64 6.87
C GLN A 68 -11.24 -9.45 5.91
N LEU A 69 -10.47 -8.38 6.14
CA LEU A 69 -10.62 -7.16 5.34
C LEU A 69 -10.13 -7.35 3.91
N ILE A 70 -8.91 -7.85 3.72
CA ILE A 70 -8.29 -8.01 2.41
C ILE A 70 -9.08 -8.96 1.50
N PRO A 71 -9.44 -10.21 1.90
CA PRO A 71 -10.26 -11.09 1.07
C PRO A 71 -11.66 -10.52 0.80
N SER A 72 -12.19 -9.68 1.70
CA SER A 72 -13.46 -8.99 1.50
C SER A 72 -13.34 -7.89 0.44
N LEU A 73 -12.27 -7.10 0.43
CA LEU A 73 -12.06 -6.06 -0.57
C LEU A 73 -11.66 -6.60 -1.94
N ASP A 74 -10.94 -7.74 -1.99
CA ASP A 74 -10.53 -8.41 -3.23
C ASP A 74 -11.66 -9.15 -3.96
N ALA A 75 -12.82 -9.29 -3.34
CA ALA A 75 -13.98 -9.93 -3.96
C ALA A 75 -14.40 -9.22 -5.26
N GLU A 76 -14.78 -10.01 -6.28
CA GLU A 76 -15.22 -9.47 -7.57
C GLU A 76 -16.38 -8.47 -7.40
N VAL A 77 -16.23 -7.29 -8.01
CA VAL A 77 -17.25 -6.25 -7.99
C VAL A 77 -18.34 -6.59 -9.02
N PRO A 78 -19.61 -6.77 -8.62
CA PRO A 78 -20.68 -7.16 -9.54
C PRO A 78 -20.96 -6.10 -10.62
N ASP A 79 -21.15 -6.51 -11.87
CA ASP A 79 -21.59 -5.63 -12.96
C ASP A 79 -23.10 -5.32 -12.83
N PRO A 80 -23.51 -4.05 -12.58
CA PRO A 80 -24.93 -3.69 -12.42
C PRO A 80 -25.80 -3.99 -13.64
N ASN A 81 -25.21 -4.11 -14.83
CA ASN A 81 -25.91 -4.38 -16.08
C ASN A 81 -26.27 -5.87 -16.25
N LYS A 82 -25.58 -6.76 -15.54
CA LYS A 82 -25.87 -8.21 -15.51
C LYS A 82 -26.90 -8.57 -14.44
N CYS A 83 -27.13 -7.69 -13.48
CA CYS A 83 -28.10 -7.86 -12.38
C CYS A 83 -29.49 -7.29 -12.73
N HIS A 84 -30.55 -7.88 -12.16
CA HIS A 84 -31.89 -7.31 -12.26
C HIS A 84 -31.99 -6.03 -11.42
N ARG A 85 -32.79 -5.05 -11.88
CA ARG A 85 -32.96 -3.75 -11.18
C ARG A 85 -33.47 -3.90 -9.73
N SER A 86 -34.17 -4.98 -9.41
CA SER A 86 -34.58 -5.35 -8.05
C SER A 86 -33.40 -5.60 -7.10
N GLU A 87 -32.26 -6.06 -7.62
CA GLU A 87 -31.06 -6.40 -6.86
C GLU A 87 -30.17 -5.18 -6.59
N TRP A 88 -30.35 -4.08 -7.34
CA TRP A 88 -29.53 -2.87 -7.24
C TRP A 88 -29.48 -2.27 -5.83
N ARG A 89 -30.55 -2.38 -5.03
CA ARG A 89 -30.53 -1.96 -3.62
C ARG A 89 -29.57 -2.82 -2.79
N GLY A 90 -29.51 -4.13 -3.04
CA GLY A 90 -28.57 -5.05 -2.40
C GLY A 90 -27.13 -4.78 -2.82
N LEU A 91 -26.89 -4.49 -4.11
CA LEU A 91 -25.58 -4.09 -4.61
C LEU A 91 -25.09 -2.78 -3.97
N LEU A 92 -25.96 -1.78 -3.81
CA LEU A 92 -25.64 -0.56 -3.09
C LEU A 92 -25.30 -0.84 -1.61
N GLN A 93 -26.10 -1.66 -0.93
CA GLN A 93 -25.83 -2.05 0.46
C GLN A 93 -24.49 -2.78 0.62
N LEU A 94 -24.15 -3.67 -0.31
CA LEU A 94 -22.85 -4.33 -0.36
C LEU A 94 -21.72 -3.31 -0.53
N ALA A 95 -21.83 -2.39 -1.48
CA ALA A 95 -20.83 -1.36 -1.74
C ALA A 95 -20.63 -0.43 -0.52
N VAL A 96 -21.72 -0.03 0.13
CA VAL A 96 -21.70 0.74 1.38
C VAL A 96 -21.01 -0.06 2.50
N ALA A 97 -21.32 -1.35 2.66
CA ALA A 97 -20.71 -2.19 3.69
C ALA A 97 -19.20 -2.39 3.49
N LYS A 98 -18.75 -2.63 2.24
CA LYS A 98 -17.33 -2.79 1.88
C LYS A 98 -16.55 -1.50 2.15
N ALA A 99 -17.05 -0.36 1.65
CA ALA A 99 -16.43 0.94 1.87
C ALA A 99 -16.42 1.33 3.36
N ARG A 100 -17.50 1.01 4.11
CA ARG A 100 -17.57 1.24 5.57
C ARG A 100 -16.58 0.38 6.34
N SER A 101 -16.38 -0.89 5.95
CA SER A 101 -15.41 -1.79 6.60
C SER A 101 -13.98 -1.29 6.45
N SER A 102 -13.58 -0.88 5.23
CA SER A 102 -12.27 -0.26 5.00
C SER A 102 -12.10 1.03 5.81
N PHE A 103 -13.11 1.91 5.79
CA PHE A 103 -13.07 3.17 6.54
C PHE A 103 -12.89 2.96 8.05
N HIS A 104 -13.64 2.05 8.69
CA HIS A 104 -13.44 1.78 10.13
C HIS A 104 -12.05 1.23 10.44
N PHE A 105 -11.49 0.38 9.58
CA PHE A 105 -10.14 -0.12 9.75
C PHE A 105 -9.06 0.96 9.53
N GLN A 106 -9.28 1.90 8.61
CA GLN A 106 -8.42 3.08 8.46
C GLN A 106 -8.43 3.95 9.74
N LEU A 107 -9.60 4.15 10.36
CA LEU A 107 -9.70 4.88 11.63
C LEU A 107 -8.96 4.17 12.77
N GLU A 108 -8.99 2.84 12.82
CA GLU A 108 -8.19 2.05 13.76
C GLU A 108 -6.69 2.28 13.55
N CYS A 109 -6.23 2.29 12.30
CA CYS A 109 -4.84 2.61 11.95
C CYS A 109 -4.46 4.05 12.36
N GLU A 110 -5.31 5.05 12.11
CA GLU A 110 -5.09 6.43 12.58
C GLU A 110 -4.93 6.48 14.11
N ASP A 111 -5.82 5.80 14.85
CA ASP A 111 -5.83 5.81 16.31
C ASP A 111 -4.57 5.18 16.89
N HIS A 112 -4.03 4.16 16.22
CA HIS A 112 -2.75 3.55 16.60
C HIS A 112 -1.55 4.43 16.22
N ILE A 113 -1.54 5.04 15.03
CA ILE A 113 -0.50 5.98 14.60
C ILE A 113 -0.40 7.16 15.57
N VAL A 114 -1.52 7.79 15.94
CA VAL A 114 -1.50 8.94 16.86
C VAL A 114 -1.02 8.54 18.25
N ARG A 115 -1.44 7.37 18.76
CA ARG A 115 -0.93 6.83 20.05
C ARG A 115 0.57 6.56 20.02
N LEU A 116 1.10 5.99 18.94
CA LEU A 116 2.54 5.73 18.80
C LEU A 116 3.37 7.03 18.68
N VAL A 117 2.87 8.04 17.95
CA VAL A 117 3.58 9.33 17.77
C VAL A 117 3.53 10.23 19.02
N LYS A 118 2.50 10.11 19.87
CA LYS A 118 2.28 11.00 21.02
C LYS A 118 2.39 10.35 22.40
N GLY A 119 2.38 9.02 22.48
CA GLY A 119 2.36 8.29 23.75
C GLY A 119 1.23 8.77 24.66
N ASP A 120 1.55 9.01 25.93
CA ASP A 120 0.61 9.51 26.94
C ASP A 120 0.03 10.92 26.63
N SER A 121 0.64 11.66 25.71
CA SER A 121 0.15 12.96 25.23
C SER A 121 -0.76 12.85 24.00
N ALA A 122 -1.22 11.65 23.63
CA ALA A 122 -2.14 11.46 22.53
C ALA A 122 -3.50 12.14 22.81
N PRO A 123 -4.03 12.97 21.89
CA PRO A 123 -5.40 13.47 22.00
C PRO A 123 -6.42 12.32 21.97
N ALA A 124 -7.63 12.60 22.45
CA ALA A 124 -8.72 11.63 22.31
C ALA A 124 -9.11 11.46 20.83
N PRO A 125 -9.38 10.24 20.34
CA PRO A 125 -9.80 10.00 18.96
C PRO A 125 -11.09 10.77 18.61
N PRO A 126 -11.14 11.52 17.48
CA PRO A 126 -12.34 12.22 17.07
C PRO A 126 -13.51 11.27 16.79
N PRO A 127 -14.77 11.70 17.03
CA PRO A 127 -15.95 10.97 16.58
C PRO A 127 -15.89 10.68 15.07
N THR A 128 -16.42 9.53 14.64
CA THR A 128 -16.42 9.10 13.22
C THR A 128 -16.92 10.16 12.24
N SER A 129 -17.93 10.95 12.62
CA SER A 129 -18.49 12.05 11.80
C SER A 129 -17.60 13.30 11.70
N LYS A 130 -16.49 13.35 12.45
CA LYS A 130 -15.50 14.45 12.47
C LYS A 130 -14.10 13.99 12.04
N ARG A 131 -14.01 12.83 11.38
CA ARG A 131 -12.78 12.27 10.80
C ARG A 131 -12.45 12.92 9.46
N SER A 132 -12.05 14.18 9.52
CA SER A 132 -11.40 14.93 8.45
C SER A 132 -10.53 16.04 9.02
N GLU A 133 -9.62 16.57 8.21
CA GLU A 133 -8.77 17.71 8.58
C GLU A 133 -9.58 18.99 8.87
N ASP A 134 -10.68 19.20 8.15
CA ASP A 134 -11.57 20.37 8.35
C ASP A 134 -12.25 20.36 9.74
N PHE A 135 -12.55 19.17 10.29
CA PHE A 135 -13.25 19.03 11.58
C PHE A 135 -12.31 18.74 12.76
N SER A 136 -11.16 18.10 12.51
CA SER A 136 -10.20 17.66 13.53
C SER A 136 -8.75 17.98 13.12
N PRO A 137 -8.40 19.25 12.82
CA PRO A 137 -7.11 19.60 12.23
C PRO A 137 -5.91 19.21 13.10
N GLU A 138 -6.04 19.25 14.43
CA GLU A 138 -4.97 18.85 15.36
C GLU A 138 -4.65 17.35 15.30
N TRP A 139 -5.65 16.52 15.03
CA TRP A 139 -5.51 15.08 14.83
C TRP A 139 -4.81 14.79 13.50
N TYR A 140 -5.29 15.39 12.41
CA TYR A 140 -4.75 15.14 11.07
C TYR A 140 -3.37 15.74 10.83
N ARG A 141 -2.98 16.77 11.61
CA ARG A 141 -1.58 17.23 11.76
C ARG A 141 -0.62 16.20 12.34
N ILE A 142 -1.10 15.08 12.88
CA ILE A 142 -0.29 13.95 13.35
C ILE A 142 -0.37 12.80 12.34
N VAL A 143 -1.58 12.47 11.88
CA VAL A 143 -1.85 11.37 10.93
C VAL A 143 -1.14 11.61 9.59
N TYR A 144 -1.44 12.72 8.89
CA TYR A 144 -0.92 12.91 7.52
C TYR A 144 0.60 13.06 7.47
N PRO A 145 1.28 13.82 8.35
CA PRO A 145 2.74 13.85 8.38
C PRO A 145 3.41 12.55 8.84
N THR A 146 2.64 11.52 9.19
CA THR A 146 3.16 10.17 9.47
C THR A 146 2.89 9.23 8.31
N LEU A 147 1.66 9.21 7.77
CA LEU A 147 1.30 8.44 6.57
C LEU A 147 2.06 8.88 5.31
N LEU A 148 2.41 10.17 5.21
CA LEU A 148 3.08 10.78 4.06
C LEU A 148 4.56 11.08 4.34
N ARG A 149 5.17 10.45 5.37
CA ARG A 149 6.64 10.43 5.51
C ARG A 149 7.25 9.87 4.23
N GLY A 150 8.43 10.37 3.86
CA GLY A 150 9.21 9.80 2.78
C GLY A 150 9.95 8.56 3.27
N ASP A 151 11.24 8.54 3.02
CA ASP A 151 12.15 7.61 3.69
C ASP A 151 12.31 8.04 5.16
N VAL A 152 12.46 7.07 6.08
CA VAL A 152 12.76 7.31 7.51
C VAL A 152 13.89 6.39 7.95
N GLU A 153 15.03 6.95 8.37
CA GLU A 153 16.22 6.17 8.73
C GLU A 153 16.09 5.46 10.09
N LEU A 154 16.38 4.16 10.10
CA LEU A 154 16.39 3.31 11.31
C LEU A 154 17.76 3.39 12.01
N ARG A 155 17.99 4.49 12.73
CA ARG A 155 19.25 4.76 13.44
C ARG A 155 19.39 4.03 14.78
N ASP A 156 18.44 4.26 15.69
CA ASP A 156 18.60 3.89 17.10
C ASP A 156 17.73 2.69 17.47
N ALA A 157 18.27 1.75 18.27
CA ALA A 157 17.55 0.54 18.65
C ALA A 157 16.26 0.80 19.45
N GLU A 158 16.19 1.91 20.21
CA GLU A 158 15.02 2.28 21.01
C GLU A 158 13.88 2.88 20.17
N SER A 159 14.20 3.64 19.12
CA SER A 159 13.19 4.25 18.23
C SER A 159 12.78 3.33 17.08
N ARG A 160 13.67 2.41 16.67
CA ARG A 160 13.45 1.45 15.59
C ARG A 160 12.15 0.68 15.72
N ASP A 161 11.85 0.15 16.91
CA ASP A 161 10.67 -0.70 17.11
C ASP A 161 9.36 0.10 16.95
N THR A 162 9.36 1.37 17.39
CA THR A 162 8.24 2.32 17.19
C THR A 162 8.08 2.72 15.72
N GLU A 163 9.17 3.06 15.01
CA GLU A 163 9.10 3.43 13.59
C GLU A 163 8.74 2.22 12.70
N LEU A 164 9.16 1.00 13.06
CA LEU A 164 8.68 -0.24 12.42
C LEU A 164 7.18 -0.45 12.66
N GLU A 165 6.68 -0.27 13.89
CA GLU A 165 5.25 -0.41 14.16
C GLU A 165 4.43 0.65 13.39
N LEU A 166 4.88 1.91 13.40
CA LEU A 166 4.29 2.99 12.61
C LEU A 166 4.25 2.69 11.12
N PHE A 167 5.33 2.11 10.57
CA PHE A 167 5.40 1.71 9.16
C PHE A 167 4.40 0.62 8.82
N VAL A 168 4.21 -0.38 9.69
CA VAL A 168 3.18 -1.42 9.46
C VAL A 168 1.77 -0.82 9.53
N TRP A 169 1.48 0.05 10.50
CA TRP A 169 0.16 0.73 10.55
C TRP A 169 -0.09 1.62 9.33
N ALA A 170 0.92 2.36 8.87
CA ALA A 170 0.82 3.16 7.65
C ALA A 170 0.62 2.29 6.40
N HIS A 171 1.32 1.16 6.29
CA HIS A 171 1.14 0.19 5.22
C HIS A 171 -0.29 -0.38 5.21
N MET A 172 -0.78 -0.85 6.36
CA MET A 172 -2.15 -1.39 6.49
C MET A 172 -3.22 -0.35 6.11
N PHE A 173 -3.03 0.92 6.52
CA PHE A 173 -3.88 2.04 6.10
C PHE A 173 -3.90 2.20 4.56
N GLN A 174 -2.72 2.33 3.94
CA GLN A 174 -2.57 2.59 2.50
C GLN A 174 -3.12 1.45 1.64
N VAL A 175 -2.88 0.19 2.03
CA VAL A 175 -3.40 -0.98 1.32
C VAL A 175 -4.93 -1.08 1.47
N ALA A 176 -5.48 -0.79 2.65
CA ALA A 176 -6.93 -0.73 2.85
C ALA A 176 -7.59 0.36 1.99
N GLU A 177 -6.98 1.55 1.93
CA GLU A 177 -7.40 2.65 1.05
C GLU A 177 -7.42 2.20 -0.42
N GLU A 178 -6.29 1.77 -0.99
CA GLU A 178 -6.19 1.46 -2.41
C GLU A 178 -7.11 0.30 -2.83
N ARG A 179 -7.17 -0.79 -2.05
CA ARG A 179 -8.06 -1.93 -2.35
C ARG A 179 -9.54 -1.58 -2.20
N SER A 180 -9.87 -0.63 -1.32
CA SER A 180 -11.26 -0.16 -1.19
C SER A 180 -11.69 0.83 -2.27
N ARG A 181 -10.76 1.40 -3.05
CA ARG A 181 -11.04 2.43 -4.06
C ARG A 181 -12.07 1.96 -5.10
N ILE A 182 -11.97 0.70 -5.54
CA ILE A 182 -12.95 0.10 -6.48
C ILE A 182 -14.36 0.04 -5.88
N TRP A 183 -14.48 -0.34 -4.60
CA TRP A 183 -15.77 -0.37 -3.88
C TRP A 183 -16.32 1.03 -3.62
N MET A 184 -15.48 2.04 -3.40
CA MET A 184 -15.91 3.44 -3.29
C MET A 184 -16.45 3.97 -4.63
N SER A 185 -15.81 3.66 -5.76
CA SER A 185 -16.31 3.99 -7.09
C SER A 185 -17.62 3.28 -7.40
N PHE A 186 -17.70 1.97 -7.14
CA PHE A 186 -18.90 1.17 -7.31
C PHE A 186 -20.08 1.67 -6.45
N ARG A 187 -19.82 2.08 -5.20
CA ARG A 187 -20.82 2.72 -4.34
C ARG A 187 -21.40 3.98 -4.98
N GLN A 188 -20.56 4.80 -5.62
CA GLN A 188 -21.02 6.02 -6.30
C GLN A 188 -21.85 5.69 -7.55
N GLU A 189 -21.41 4.73 -8.38
CA GLU A 189 -22.17 4.23 -9.54
C GLU A 189 -23.56 3.73 -9.10
N MET A 190 -23.60 2.89 -8.06
CA MET A 190 -24.85 2.37 -7.52
C MET A 190 -25.75 3.45 -6.90
N TYR A 191 -25.20 4.51 -6.29
CA TYR A 191 -26.01 5.64 -5.85
C TYR A 191 -26.69 6.36 -7.01
N GLU A 192 -26.00 6.60 -8.14
CA GLU A 192 -26.62 7.23 -9.30
C GLU A 192 -27.67 6.32 -9.97
N LEU A 193 -27.39 5.02 -10.10
CA LEU A 193 -28.33 4.04 -10.67
C LEU A 193 -29.59 3.83 -9.80
N THR A 194 -29.49 3.99 -8.48
CA THR A 194 -30.62 3.83 -7.55
C THR A 194 -31.41 5.12 -7.32
N LYS A 195 -30.92 6.29 -7.73
CA LYS A 195 -31.71 7.53 -7.74
C LYS A 195 -32.90 7.39 -8.69
N LEU A 196 -34.10 7.61 -8.14
CA LEU A 196 -35.41 7.30 -8.75
C LEU A 196 -35.69 7.97 -10.11
N PHE A 197 -34.90 8.97 -10.53
CA PHE A 197 -35.18 9.80 -11.70
C PHE A 197 -34.32 9.50 -12.94
N PHE A 198 -33.24 8.71 -12.83
CA PHE A 198 -32.40 8.37 -13.99
C PHE A 198 -32.76 6.99 -14.56
N ALA A 199 -33.64 7.00 -15.55
CA ALA A 199 -34.00 5.82 -16.36
C ALA A 199 -33.05 5.62 -17.57
N ALA A 200 -31.76 5.92 -17.39
CA ALA A 200 -30.74 5.79 -18.43
C ALA A 200 -29.64 4.84 -17.96
N ARG A 201 -29.29 3.86 -18.80
CA ARG A 201 -28.09 3.03 -18.59
C ARG A 201 -26.88 3.95 -18.66
N LEU A 202 -26.25 4.23 -17.52
CA LEU A 202 -24.93 4.84 -17.50
C LEU A 202 -23.94 3.84 -18.12
N PRO A 203 -22.97 4.28 -18.94
CA PRO A 203 -21.87 3.42 -19.35
C PRO A 203 -21.10 3.01 -18.09
N SER A 204 -21.19 1.74 -17.68
CA SER A 204 -20.40 1.28 -16.54
C SER A 204 -18.92 1.38 -16.89
N SER A 205 -18.11 1.92 -15.99
CA SER A 205 -16.65 2.00 -16.15
C SER A 205 -15.97 0.62 -16.25
N TYR A 206 -16.72 -0.45 -15.96
CA TYR A 206 -16.28 -1.84 -16.00
C TYR A 206 -16.79 -2.61 -17.24
N ALA A 207 -17.64 -2.00 -18.06
CA ALA A 207 -18.12 -2.59 -19.31
C ALA A 207 -17.09 -2.43 -20.43
N GLU A 208 -16.25 -3.47 -20.60
CA GLU A 208 -15.43 -3.77 -21.79
C GLU A 208 -14.92 -2.58 -22.61
N SER A 209 -13.92 -1.88 -22.07
CA SER A 209 -12.89 -1.26 -22.91
C SER A 209 -11.66 -2.18 -22.95
N PRO A 210 -11.50 -3.03 -23.99
CA PRO A 210 -10.32 -3.88 -24.14
C PRO A 210 -9.13 -3.00 -24.55
N GLY A 211 -8.40 -2.44 -23.56
CA GLY A 211 -7.20 -1.65 -23.88
C GLY A 211 -6.39 -1.03 -22.74
N LEU A 212 -6.98 -0.67 -21.59
CA LEU A 212 -6.28 0.21 -20.64
C LEU A 212 -6.11 -0.30 -19.20
N ILE A 213 -7.02 -1.14 -18.67
CA ILE A 213 -6.95 -1.60 -17.26
C ILE A 213 -6.22 -2.95 -17.13
N ASN A 214 -6.16 -3.76 -18.20
CA ASN A 214 -5.45 -5.05 -18.21
C ASN A 214 -3.91 -4.95 -18.13
N PHE A 215 -3.33 -3.75 -18.18
CA PHE A 215 -1.87 -3.58 -18.25
C PHE A 215 -1.14 -3.72 -16.90
N VAL A 216 -1.86 -3.62 -15.77
CA VAL A 216 -1.26 -3.64 -14.42
C VAL A 216 -1.51 -4.97 -13.70
N SER A 217 -2.68 -5.59 -13.87
CA SER A 217 -3.03 -6.83 -13.14
C SER A 217 -2.60 -8.14 -13.82
N SER A 218 -2.29 -8.13 -15.12
CA SER A 218 -2.03 -9.37 -15.88
C SER A 218 -0.60 -9.92 -15.76
N LYS A 219 0.31 -9.23 -15.06
CA LYS A 219 1.73 -9.62 -14.95
C LYS A 219 2.11 -10.48 -13.74
N ILE A 220 1.18 -10.77 -12.82
CA ILE A 220 1.48 -11.48 -11.56
C ILE A 220 0.86 -12.89 -11.47
N LEU A 221 -0.07 -13.27 -12.36
CA LEU A 221 -0.76 -14.57 -12.34
C LEU A 221 -0.42 -15.55 -13.49
N SER A 222 0.77 -15.44 -14.09
CA SER A 222 1.23 -16.40 -15.11
C SER A 222 2.70 -16.83 -14.92
N ALA A 223 3.00 -17.43 -13.76
CA ALA A 223 4.29 -18.09 -13.50
C ALA A 223 4.18 -19.35 -12.60
N ALA A 224 2.98 -19.95 -12.49
CA ALA A 224 2.72 -21.05 -11.55
C ALA A 224 1.85 -22.19 -12.13
N SER A 225 2.10 -22.63 -13.37
CA SER A 225 1.47 -23.85 -13.93
C SER A 225 2.26 -24.49 -15.08
N THR A 226 3.56 -24.75 -14.91
CA THR A 226 4.39 -25.42 -15.93
C THR A 226 5.48 -26.35 -15.36
N MET A 227 5.19 -27.08 -14.29
CA MET A 227 6.01 -28.20 -13.81
C MET A 227 5.16 -29.43 -13.42
N ALA A 228 4.32 -29.90 -14.34
CA ALA A 228 3.51 -31.10 -14.13
C ALA A 228 3.17 -31.86 -15.43
N SER A 229 4.14 -32.07 -16.34
CA SER A 229 4.14 -33.20 -17.30
C SER A 229 5.46 -33.25 -18.10
N ALA A 230 6.50 -33.87 -17.54
CA ALA A 230 7.76 -34.14 -18.26
C ALA A 230 8.56 -35.32 -17.64
N PHE A 231 7.89 -36.32 -17.08
CA PHE A 231 8.53 -37.55 -16.56
C PHE A 231 7.78 -38.79 -17.02
N ALA A 232 7.92 -39.14 -18.30
CA ALA A 232 7.54 -40.42 -18.88
C ALA A 232 8.23 -40.68 -20.23
N ALA A 233 9.53 -40.99 -20.24
CA ALA A 233 10.19 -41.74 -21.33
C ALA A 233 11.57 -42.27 -20.87
N ASN A 234 11.75 -43.57 -21.07
CA ASN A 234 12.87 -44.42 -20.63
C ASN A 234 14.32 -43.97 -20.94
N GLU A 235 15.18 -44.31 -19.98
CA GLU A 235 16.44 -45.07 -20.12
C GLU A 235 17.15 -45.14 -21.49
N ASN A 236 18.40 -44.67 -21.53
CA ASN A 236 19.57 -45.54 -21.72
C ASN A 236 20.90 -44.85 -21.32
N GLU A 237 21.92 -45.65 -21.03
CA GLU A 237 23.20 -45.26 -20.40
C GLU A 237 24.26 -44.60 -21.35
N PRO A 238 25.39 -44.07 -20.82
CA PRO A 238 26.26 -43.07 -21.48
C PRO A 238 27.52 -43.68 -22.14
N PRO A 239 28.51 -42.87 -22.61
CA PRO A 239 29.57 -42.42 -21.68
C PRO A 239 30.22 -41.03 -21.95
N LEU A 240 30.86 -40.50 -20.89
CA LEU A 240 32.10 -39.69 -20.80
C LEU A 240 32.61 -38.89 -22.02
N PHE A 241 32.90 -37.59 -21.82
CA PHE A 241 34.27 -37.04 -21.84
C PHE A 241 34.30 -35.52 -21.48
N SER A 242 35.34 -35.10 -20.75
CA SER A 242 35.86 -33.73 -20.66
C SER A 242 37.39 -33.84 -20.82
N PRO A 243 38.14 -32.81 -21.27
CA PRO A 243 38.54 -31.72 -20.36
C PRO A 243 38.91 -30.33 -21.00
N SER A 244 39.14 -29.32 -20.15
CA SER A 244 40.02 -28.11 -20.31
C SER A 244 39.81 -27.19 -21.54
N SER A 245 39.76 -25.85 -21.46
CA SER A 245 40.86 -24.89 -21.18
C SER A 245 40.40 -23.48 -21.68
N SER A 246 40.93 -22.28 -21.36
CA SER A 246 41.75 -21.73 -20.26
C SER A 246 41.99 -20.21 -20.48
N ASN A 247 42.28 -19.46 -19.40
CA ASN A 247 42.94 -18.13 -19.35
C ASN A 247 42.18 -16.83 -19.74
N GLY A 248 42.28 -15.83 -18.85
CA GLY A 248 42.24 -14.38 -19.21
C GLY A 248 43.61 -13.88 -19.72
N PRO A 249 43.87 -12.55 -19.84
CA PRO A 249 43.92 -11.70 -18.64
C PRO A 249 43.49 -10.22 -18.83
N THR A 250 43.70 -9.45 -17.76
CA THR A 250 43.55 -8.00 -17.55
C THR A 250 44.28 -7.05 -18.52
N SER A 251 43.75 -5.82 -18.68
CA SER A 251 44.59 -4.61 -18.56
C SER A 251 43.84 -3.43 -17.94
N THR A 252 44.60 -2.60 -17.23
CA THR A 252 44.25 -1.30 -16.63
C THR A 252 44.24 -0.20 -17.70
N ASP A 253 43.61 0.96 -17.44
CA ASP A 253 44.36 2.23 -17.26
C ASP A 253 43.47 3.43 -16.89
N SER A 254 44.12 4.47 -16.33
CA SER A 254 43.51 5.56 -15.55
C SER A 254 43.73 6.96 -16.17
N MET A 255 42.76 7.87 -16.00
CA MET A 255 42.93 9.35 -15.96
C MET A 255 41.66 9.94 -15.28
N SER A 256 41.65 10.81 -14.25
CA SER A 256 42.51 11.94 -13.81
C SER A 256 42.54 13.12 -14.78
N CYS A 257 42.30 14.39 -14.43
CA CYS A 257 41.76 15.10 -13.25
C CYS A 257 41.50 16.57 -13.71
N SER A 258 40.55 17.31 -13.11
CA SER A 258 40.71 18.78 -12.91
C SER A 258 39.62 19.41 -12.03
N HIS A 259 40.06 20.31 -11.13
CA HIS A 259 39.25 21.13 -10.23
C HIS A 259 38.58 22.33 -10.93
N ALA A 260 37.52 22.84 -10.30
CA ALA A 260 37.39 24.27 -10.03
C ALA A 260 36.59 24.48 -8.73
N ASP A 261 37.22 25.04 -7.70
CA ASP A 261 36.51 25.61 -6.54
C ASP A 261 35.80 26.90 -6.95
N TYR A 262 34.64 27.22 -6.34
CA TYR A 262 34.46 28.53 -5.69
C TYR A 262 33.29 28.55 -4.69
N SER A 263 33.48 29.35 -3.64
CA SER A 263 32.67 29.48 -2.43
C SER A 263 31.35 30.25 -2.59
N GLY A 264 30.35 29.88 -1.77
CA GLY A 264 29.45 30.84 -1.10
C GLY A 264 28.04 31.03 -1.66
N ASP A 265 27.02 30.50 -0.98
CA ASP A 265 26.14 31.32 -0.11
C ASP A 265 24.99 30.50 0.51
N GLU A 266 24.68 30.74 1.78
CA GLU A 266 23.43 30.31 2.41
C GLU A 266 22.27 31.22 1.97
N ALA A 267 21.21 30.68 1.34
CA ALA A 267 19.82 31.15 1.54
C ALA A 267 18.77 30.29 0.81
N ASN A 268 17.54 30.29 1.36
CA ASN A 268 16.26 30.01 0.68
C ASN A 268 15.88 28.56 0.31
N LEU A 269 15.84 27.66 1.30
CA LEU A 269 14.94 26.48 1.28
C LEU A 269 13.49 26.86 1.68
N PHE A 270 12.84 27.77 0.96
CA PHE A 270 11.41 28.12 1.15
C PHE A 270 10.73 28.56 -0.16
N ALA A 271 10.58 27.65 -1.13
CA ALA A 271 9.89 27.95 -2.39
C ALA A 271 9.24 26.74 -3.09
N LEU A 272 8.34 26.01 -2.40
CA LEU A 272 7.42 25.08 -3.06
C LEU A 272 5.95 25.21 -2.60
N ASN A 273 5.55 26.44 -2.28
CA ASN A 273 4.15 26.83 -2.26
C ASN A 273 3.65 27.03 -3.70
N ARG A 274 2.77 26.15 -4.19
CA ARG A 274 1.81 26.49 -5.26
C ARG A 274 0.38 26.29 -4.77
N PRO A 275 -0.54 27.21 -5.08
CA PRO A 275 -1.80 27.31 -4.35
C PRO A 275 -2.85 26.32 -4.86
N PHE A 276 -3.51 25.60 -3.94
CA PHE A 276 -4.75 24.91 -4.26
C PHE A 276 -5.83 25.92 -4.62
N ARG A 277 -6.27 25.84 -5.87
CA ARG A 277 -7.26 26.73 -6.47
C ARG A 277 -8.64 26.44 -5.88
N ARG A 278 -9.12 27.31 -4.98
CA ARG A 278 -10.48 27.26 -4.43
C ARG A 278 -11.51 27.02 -5.55
N ARG A 279 -12.27 25.93 -5.44
CA ARG A 279 -13.61 25.81 -6.03
C ARG A 279 -14.60 25.80 -4.87
N ASN A 280 -15.43 26.84 -4.80
CA ASN A 280 -16.57 26.85 -3.91
C ASN A 280 -17.54 25.78 -4.41
N LEU A 281 -17.72 24.69 -3.67
CA LEU A 281 -18.88 23.83 -3.84
C LEU A 281 -19.93 24.26 -2.82
N VAL A 282 -21.12 24.60 -3.30
CA VAL A 282 -22.23 25.00 -2.44
C VAL A 282 -22.69 23.78 -1.65
N VAL A 283 -22.69 23.90 -0.32
CA VAL A 283 -23.31 22.93 0.57
C VAL A 283 -24.83 23.00 0.37
N ALA A 284 -25.44 21.86 0.07
CA ALA A 284 -26.88 21.65 0.16
C ALA A 284 -27.15 20.61 1.25
N ASP A 285 -28.18 20.87 2.07
CA ASP A 285 -28.35 20.26 3.38
C ASP A 285 -28.68 18.77 3.41
N SER A 286 -28.51 18.23 4.62
CA SER A 286 -28.88 16.92 5.17
C SER A 286 -30.15 16.25 4.60
N VAL A 287 -30.14 14.91 4.61
CA VAL A 287 -31.19 14.11 5.26
C VAL A 287 -30.53 12.91 5.98
N ASP A 288 -30.85 12.72 7.26
CA ASP A 288 -30.54 11.50 8.05
C ASP A 288 -31.51 10.35 7.70
N VAL A 289 -31.06 9.10 7.99
CA VAL A 289 -31.73 7.77 7.95
C VAL A 289 -31.19 6.81 6.89
#